data_AF-A0A2G6EKM7-F1
#
_entry.id   AF-A0A2G6EKM7-F1
#
_cell.length_a   1.000
_cell.length_b   1.000
_cell.length_c   1.000
_cell.angle_alpha   90.00
_cell.angle_beta   90.00
_cell.angle_gamma   90.00
#
_symmetry.space_group_name_H-M   'P 1'
#
loop_
_entity.id
_entity.type
_entity.pdbx_description
1 polymer ?
#
loop_
_entity_poly.entity_id
_entity_poly.type
_entity_poly.pdbx_seq_one_letter_code
_entity_poly.pdbx_strand_id
1 'polypeptide(L)'
;MAALNPFDLIAENRYQAWLEAEQRGERRAQPAPTKTPSRKSFEAVIYEELIKRLERAAACDRDSERRARWLEQAASLEMRLMVAFERKDSMRLARVLAQSIRERRASLGLGDRL
;
A
#
# COMPACT_ATOMS: atom_id res chain seq x y z
N MET A 1 -2.35 17.24 7.10
CA MET A 1 -1.50 16.21 7.75
C MET A 1 -1.02 15.27 6.66
N ALA A 2 0.30 15.08 6.49
CA ALA A 2 0.80 14.13 5.50
C ALA A 2 0.39 12.71 5.91
N ALA A 3 -0.33 12.01 5.03
CA ALA A 3 -0.72 10.63 5.27
C ALA A 3 0.55 9.78 5.37
N LEU A 4 0.77 9.17 6.54
CA LEU A 4 1.91 8.30 6.80
C LEU A 4 1.91 7.15 5.78
N ASN A 5 2.97 7.04 4.98
CA ASN A 5 3.04 6.03 3.92
C ASN A 5 3.12 4.63 4.57
N PRO A 6 2.18 3.72 4.29
CA PRO A 6 2.16 2.38 4.90
C PRO A 6 3.44 1.58 4.60
N PHE A 7 4.20 1.91 3.55
CA PHE A 7 5.48 1.26 3.24
C PHE A 7 6.63 1.73 4.14
N ASP A 8 6.56 2.94 4.69
CA ASP A 8 7.54 3.42 5.66
C ASP A 8 7.36 2.67 6.99
N LEU A 9 6.11 2.39 7.39
CA LEU A 9 5.78 1.50 8.51
C LEU A 9 6.29 0.06 8.30
N ILE A 10 6.32 -0.43 7.05
CA ILE A 10 6.84 -1.77 6.73
C ILE A 10 8.37 -1.79 6.85
N ALA A 11 9.04 -0.74 6.38
CA ALA A 11 10.48 -0.61 6.50
C ALA A 11 10.91 -0.53 7.97
N GLU A 12 10.20 0.28 8.76
CA GLU A 12 10.45 0.43 10.20
C GLU A 12 10.23 -0.89 10.94
N ASN A 13 9.12 -1.60 10.71
CA ASN A 13 8.86 -2.89 11.36
C ASN A 13 9.92 -3.95 11.03
N ARG A 14 10.43 -3.98 9.78
CA ARG A 14 11.50 -4.90 9.39
C ARG A 14 12.82 -4.57 10.07
N TYR A 15 13.10 -3.29 10.28
CA TYR A 15 14.28 -2.83 10.99
C TYR A 15 14.21 -3.19 12.49
N GLN A 16 13.07 -2.93 13.14
CA GLN A 16 12.84 -3.33 14.54
C GLN A 16 12.93 -4.85 14.74
N ALA A 17 12.33 -5.64 13.85
CA ALA A 17 12.42 -7.10 13.91
C ALA A 17 13.85 -7.63 13.71
N TRP A 18 14.69 -6.92 12.95
CA TRP A 18 16.11 -7.23 12.85
C TRP A 18 16.87 -6.88 14.14
N LEU A 19 16.63 -5.71 14.72
CA LEU A 19 17.21 -5.32 16.01
C LEU A 19 16.87 -6.31 17.13
N GLU A 20 15.60 -6.73 17.21
CA GLU A 20 15.17 -7.74 18.18
C GLU A 20 15.86 -9.10 17.98
N ALA A 21 16.07 -9.51 16.72
CA ALA A 21 16.76 -10.76 16.40
C ALA A 21 18.26 -10.68 16.72
N GLU A 22 18.90 -9.55 16.44
CA GLU A 22 20.29 -9.27 16.79
C GLU A 22 20.50 -9.30 18.31
N GLN A 23 19.58 -8.69 19.08
CA GLN A 23 19.59 -8.73 20.55
C GLN A 23 19.41 -10.15 21.12
N ARG A 24 18.72 -11.05 20.40
CA ARG A 24 18.57 -12.47 20.76
C ARG A 24 19.75 -13.34 20.30
N GLY A 25 20.75 -12.76 19.66
CA GLY A 25 21.92 -13.49 19.14
C GLY A 25 21.65 -14.27 17.86
N GLU A 26 20.50 -14.07 17.21
CA GLU A 26 20.22 -14.65 15.89
C GLU A 26 21.01 -13.88 14.83
N ARG A 27 21.95 -14.54 14.14
CA ARG A 27 22.59 -13.93 12.96
C ARG A 27 21.58 -13.85 11.81
N ARG A 28 20.84 -12.75 11.77
CA ARG A 28 20.07 -12.32 10.60
C ARG A 28 20.86 -11.32 9.80
N ALA A 29 20.79 -11.44 8.47
CA ALA A 29 21.36 -10.44 7.58
C ALA A 29 20.74 -9.07 7.90
N GLN A 30 21.60 -8.06 8.09
CA GLN A 30 21.17 -6.68 8.29
C GLN A 30 20.29 -6.26 7.10
N PRO A 31 19.09 -5.69 7.33
CA PRO A 31 18.29 -5.15 6.24
C PRO A 31 19.13 -4.11 5.50
N ALA A 32 19.16 -4.19 4.17
CA ALA A 32 20.00 -3.33 3.35
C ALA A 32 19.81 -1.85 3.74
N PRO A 33 20.90 -1.07 3.84
CA PRO A 33 20.82 0.32 4.27
C PRO A 33 19.82 1.08 3.40
N THR A 34 18.94 1.84 4.06
CA THR A 34 17.88 2.70 3.53
C THR A 34 18.39 3.88 2.67
N LYS A 35 19.51 3.69 1.97
CA LYS A 35 20.01 4.56 0.90
C LYS A 35 20.35 3.69 -0.32
N THR A 36 19.32 3.13 -0.94
CA THR A 36 19.41 2.47 -2.25
C THR A 36 18.23 3.00 -3.06
N PRO A 37 18.41 3.46 -4.32
CA PRO A 37 17.42 4.18 -5.10
C PRO A 37 16.11 3.41 -5.05
N SER A 38 15.03 4.08 -4.63
CA SER A 38 13.72 3.51 -4.32
C SER A 38 13.42 2.21 -5.07
N ARG A 39 13.86 1.06 -4.56
CA ARG A 39 13.25 -0.21 -4.93
C ARG A 39 11.94 -0.21 -4.17
N LYS A 40 10.98 0.54 -4.69
CA LYS A 40 9.59 0.47 -4.26
C LYS A 40 9.26 -1.01 -4.33
N SER A 41 8.93 -1.61 -3.20
CA SER A 41 8.49 -3.00 -3.17
C SER A 41 7.40 -3.19 -4.22
N PHE A 42 7.22 -4.41 -4.71
CA PHE A 42 6.13 -4.69 -5.67
C PHE A 42 4.78 -4.18 -5.13
N GLU A 43 4.54 -4.32 -3.83
CA GLU A 43 3.37 -3.78 -3.15
C GLU A 43 3.33 -2.25 -3.18
N ALA A 44 4.45 -1.55 -2.97
CA ALA A 44 4.52 -0.10 -3.03
C ALA A 44 4.21 0.43 -4.43
N VAL A 45 4.70 -0.25 -5.47
CA VAL A 45 4.40 0.10 -6.86
C VAL A 45 2.91 -0.08 -7.15
N ILE A 46 2.31 -1.20 -6.73
CA ILE A 46 0.87 -1.43 -6.92
C ILE A 46 0.06 -0.39 -6.16
N TYR A 47 0.44 -0.04 -4.93
CA TYR A 47 -0.30 0.92 -4.12
C TYR A 47 -0.27 2.31 -4.74
N GLU A 48 0.90 2.78 -5.17
CA GLU A 48 0.99 4.07 -5.86
C GLU A 48 0.14 4.10 -7.13
N GLU A 49 0.14 3.02 -7.90
CA GLU A 49 -0.67 2.94 -9.11
C GLU A 49 -2.17 2.92 -8.77
N LEU A 50 -2.57 2.23 -7.71
CA LEU A 50 -3.94 2.23 -7.18
C LEU A 50 -4.37 3.66 -6.83
N ILE A 51 -3.55 4.40 -6.08
CA ILE A 51 -3.86 5.78 -5.70
C ILE A 51 -4.04 6.67 -6.94
N LYS A 52 -3.15 6.54 -7.94
CA LYS A 52 -3.31 7.27 -9.22
C LYS A 52 -4.60 6.91 -9.95
N ARG A 53 -5.06 5.64 -9.89
CA ARG A 53 -6.34 5.23 -10.49
C ARG A 53 -7.52 5.86 -9.77
N LEU A 54 -7.49 5.91 -8.43
CA LEU A 54 -8.52 6.62 -7.66
C LEU A 54 -8.53 8.12 -7.98
N GLU A 55 -7.38 8.77 -8.04
CA GLU A 55 -7.29 10.20 -8.40
C GLU A 55 -7.84 10.48 -9.81
N ARG A 56 -7.53 9.61 -10.78
CA ARG A 56 -8.10 9.70 -12.14
C ARG A 56 -9.60 9.47 -12.16
N ALA A 57 -10.11 8.55 -11.36
CA ALA A 57 -11.54 8.32 -11.22
C ALA A 57 -12.25 9.56 -10.65
N ALA A 58 -11.66 10.19 -9.64
CA ALA A 58 -12.17 11.42 -9.03
C ALA A 58 -12.12 12.62 -10.00
N ALA A 59 -11.12 12.67 -10.88
CA ALA A 59 -11.02 13.71 -11.90
C ALA A 59 -12.03 13.54 -13.07
N CYS A 60 -12.68 12.38 -13.20
CA CYS A 60 -13.61 12.06 -14.30
C CYS A 60 -15.08 12.28 -13.92
N ASP A 61 -15.44 13.43 -13.34
CA ASP A 61 -16.80 13.70 -12.85
C ASP A 61 -17.90 13.68 -13.92
N ARG A 62 -17.58 14.02 -15.18
CA ARG A 62 -18.55 14.10 -16.28
C ARG A 62 -18.65 12.84 -17.15
N ASP A 63 -17.73 11.89 -16.97
CA ASP A 63 -17.63 10.69 -17.80
C ASP A 63 -17.74 9.45 -16.91
N SER A 64 -18.99 8.99 -16.73
CA SER A 64 -19.33 7.88 -15.85
C SER A 64 -18.68 6.56 -16.29
N GLU A 65 -18.54 6.33 -17.59
CA GLU A 65 -17.89 5.11 -18.10
C GLU A 65 -16.40 5.12 -17.81
N ARG A 66 -15.73 6.25 -18.08
CA ARG A 66 -14.30 6.37 -17.82
C ARG A 66 -13.99 6.33 -16.32
N ARG A 67 -14.84 6.94 -15.50
CA ARG A 67 -14.78 6.83 -14.04
C ARG A 67 -14.94 5.38 -13.59
N ALA A 68 -15.92 4.64 -14.11
CA ALA A 68 -16.13 3.23 -13.78
C ALA A 68 -14.91 2.37 -14.15
N ARG A 69 -14.33 2.56 -15.35
CA ARG A 69 -13.11 1.84 -15.78
C ARG A 69 -11.92 2.10 -14.85
N TRP A 70 -11.74 3.33 -14.38
CA TRP A 70 -10.67 3.63 -13.42
C TRP A 70 -10.90 2.98 -12.06
N LEU A 71 -12.16 2.92 -11.60
CA LEU A 71 -12.52 2.23 -10.36
C LEU A 71 -12.32 0.72 -10.45
N GLU A 72 -12.68 0.08 -11.57
CA GLU A 72 -12.41 -1.34 -11.83
C GLU A 72 -10.91 -1.65 -11.80
N GLN A 73 -10.10 -0.80 -12.44
CA GLN A 73 -8.64 -0.95 -12.40
C GLN A 73 -8.09 -0.78 -10.98
N ALA A 74 -8.61 0.18 -10.20
CA ALA A 74 -8.23 0.38 -8.81
C ALA A 74 -8.59 -0.85 -7.95
N ALA A 75 -9.79 -1.42 -8.13
CA ALA A 75 -10.23 -2.62 -7.42
C ALA A 75 -9.35 -3.84 -7.76
N SER A 76 -8.95 -4.01 -9.03
CA SER A 76 -8.02 -5.07 -9.43
C SER A 76 -6.65 -4.94 -8.76
N LEU A 77 -6.12 -3.71 -8.66
CA LEU A 77 -4.86 -3.45 -7.98
C LEU A 77 -4.97 -3.68 -6.46
N GLU A 78 -6.09 -3.30 -5.85
CA GLU A 78 -6.39 -3.55 -4.44
C GLU A 78 -6.38 -5.04 -4.13
N MET A 79 -7.06 -5.85 -4.97
CA MET A 79 -7.07 -7.30 -4.81
C MET A 79 -5.67 -7.91 -4.92
N ARG A 80 -4.85 -7.46 -5.88
CA ARG A 80 -3.46 -7.92 -6.03
C ARG A 80 -2.61 -7.60 -4.80
N LEU A 81 -2.81 -6.42 -4.20
CA LEU A 81 -2.16 -6.02 -2.94
C LEU A 81 -2.57 -6.93 -1.78
N MET A 82 -3.87 -7.21 -1.64
CA MET A 82 -4.39 -8.07 -0.58
C MET A 82 -3.81 -9.49 -0.69
N VAL A 83 -3.80 -10.07 -1.89
CA VAL A 83 -3.18 -11.38 -2.15
C VAL A 83 -1.68 -11.37 -1.83
N ALA A 84 -0.96 -10.29 -2.19
CA ALA A 84 0.46 -10.17 -1.88
C ALA A 84 0.73 -10.14 -0.37
N PHE A 85 -0.12 -9.48 0.42
CA PHE A 85 0.01 -9.48 1.88
C PHE A 85 -0.40 -10.80 2.53
N GLU A 86 -1.43 -11.48 2.01
CA GLU A 86 -1.83 -12.80 2.47
C GLU A 86 -0.69 -13.82 2.27
N ARG A 87 -0.05 -13.84 1.10
CA ARG A 87 1.10 -14.72 0.82
C ARG A 87 2.32 -14.46 1.70
N LYS A 88 2.40 -13.28 2.32
CA LYS A 88 3.49 -12.88 3.24
C LYS A 88 3.09 -12.99 4.71
N ASP A 89 1.96 -13.64 5.01
CA ASP A 89 1.37 -13.75 6.34
C ASP A 89 1.29 -12.40 7.07
N SER A 90 1.01 -11.35 6.30
CA SER A 90 1.11 -9.96 6.71
C SER A 90 -0.28 -9.34 6.91
N MET A 91 -1.18 -10.06 7.58
CA MET A 91 -2.57 -9.66 7.84
C MET A 91 -2.70 -8.29 8.50
N ARG A 92 -1.78 -7.93 9.41
CA ARG A 92 -1.77 -6.59 10.04
C ARG A 92 -1.54 -5.49 9.02
N LEU A 93 -0.64 -5.70 8.06
CA LEU A 93 -0.34 -4.74 7.00
C LEU A 93 -1.48 -4.63 5.99
N ALA A 94 -2.14 -5.75 5.66
CA ALA A 94 -3.34 -5.76 4.83
C ALA A 94 -4.45 -4.88 5.45
N ARG A 95 -4.67 -4.96 6.76
CA ARG A 95 -5.67 -4.12 7.46
C ARG A 95 -5.33 -2.64 7.42
N VAL A 96 -4.06 -2.29 7.66
CA VAL A 96 -3.58 -0.89 7.59
C VAL A 96 -3.75 -0.34 6.17
N LEU A 97 -3.42 -1.13 5.15
CA LEU A 97 -3.57 -0.74 3.76
C LEU A 97 -5.03 -0.58 3.35
N ALA A 98 -5.89 -1.52 3.74
CA ALA A 98 -7.33 -1.40 3.50
C ALA A 98 -7.90 -0.12 4.14
N GLN A 99 -7.45 0.22 5.35
CA GLN A 99 -7.85 1.47 5.99
C GLN A 99 -7.36 2.70 5.20
N SER A 100 -6.10 2.72 4.77
CA SER A 100 -5.57 3.87 4.01
C SER A 100 -6.25 4.05 2.65
N ILE A 101 -6.63 2.95 1.99
CA ILE A 101 -7.40 3.00 0.73
C ILE A 101 -8.79 3.58 0.96
N ARG A 102 -9.50 3.13 2.01
CA ARG A 102 -10.82 3.68 2.37
C ARG A 102 -10.77 5.16 2.67
N GLU A 103 -9.81 5.58 3.49
CA GLU A 103 -9.57 6.99 3.78
C GLU A 103 -9.28 7.80 2.51
N ARG A 104 -8.49 7.24 1.58
CA ARG A 104 -8.22 7.89 0.30
C ARG A 104 -9.49 8.02 -0.53
N ARG A 105 -10.28 6.96 -0.69
CA ARG A 105 -11.56 6.98 -1.42
C ARG A 105 -12.52 8.01 -0.85
N ALA A 106 -12.63 8.08 0.48
CA ALA A 106 -13.44 9.08 1.17
C ALA A 106 -12.96 10.51 0.88
N SER A 107 -11.65 10.76 0.96
CA SER A 107 -11.07 12.09 0.66
C SER A 107 -11.29 12.54 -0.79
N LEU A 108 -11.48 11.59 -1.71
CA LEU A 108 -11.74 11.82 -3.13
C LEU A 108 -13.24 11.82 -3.49
N GLY A 109 -14.15 11.68 -2.52
CA GLY A 109 -15.59 11.62 -2.79
C GLY A 109 -16.04 10.38 -3.57
N LEU A 110 -15.24 9.31 -3.59
CA LEU A 110 -15.51 8.10 -4.37
C LEU A 110 -16.40 7.09 -3.62
N GLY A 111 -16.65 7.29 -2.32
CA GLY A 111 -17.43 6.39 -1.48
C GLY A 111 -16.75 5.03 -1.24
N ASP A 112 -17.33 4.25 -0.33
CA ASP A 112 -16.79 2.95 0.12
C ASP A 112 -17.35 1.75 -0.66
N ARG A 113 -18.01 1.98 -1.81
CA ARG A 113 -18.65 0.91 -2.57
C ARG A 113 -17.60 0.02 -3.27
N LEU A 114 -17.46 -1.19 -2.76
CA LEU A 114 -17.27 -2.39 -3.59
C LEU A 114 -18.66 -2.90 -3.98
#